data_AF-A0A957C2J5-F1
#
_entry.id   AF-A0A957C2J5-F1
#
_cell.length_a   1.000
_cell.length_b   1.000
_cell.length_c   1.000
_cell.angle_alpha   90.00
_cell.angle_beta   90.00
_cell.angle_gamma   90.00
#
_symmetry.space_group_name_H-M   'P 1'
#
loop_
_entity.id
_entity.type
_entity.pdbx_description
1 polymer ?
#
loop_
_entity_poly.entity_id
_entity_poly.type
_entity_poly.pdbx_seq_one_letter_code
_entity_poly.pdbx_strand_id
1 'polypeptide(L)'
;DLHKDARSMLQERSQAELRFTPVYRVVDASGPDHEKEFFIEVVVGDIVIGSGSGTSKRTAAQSAARSALQRLEEVGWPEEAQVVFPTHEREPDENPVEEEA
;
A
#
# COMPACT_ATOMS: atom_id res chain seq x y z
N ASP A 1 -4.45 5.32 18.63
CA ASP A 1 -3.07 5.14 18.12
C ASP A 1 -3.00 5.16 16.60
N LEU A 2 -2.79 6.33 15.98
CA LEU A 2 -2.40 6.48 14.56
C LEU A 2 -0.92 6.10 14.28
N HIS A 3 -0.29 5.48 15.28
CA HIS A 3 1.12 5.10 15.32
C HIS A 3 1.35 3.59 15.20
N LYS A 4 0.29 2.77 15.18
CA LYS A 4 0.40 1.40 14.67
C LYS A 4 0.68 1.52 13.18
N ASP A 5 1.79 0.96 12.73
CA ASP A 5 2.39 1.22 11.42
C ASP A 5 1.36 1.18 10.29
N ALA A 6 1.13 2.33 9.62
CA ALA A 6 0.16 2.46 8.53
C ALA A 6 0.36 1.39 7.44
N ARG A 7 1.59 0.91 7.26
CA ARG A 7 1.89 -0.20 6.37
C ARG A 7 1.28 -1.51 6.82
N SER A 8 1.41 -1.85 8.10
CA SER A 8 0.85 -3.07 8.68
C SER A 8 -0.67 -3.04 8.63
N MET A 9 -1.29 -1.91 8.98
CA MET A 9 -2.74 -1.76 8.87
C MET A 9 -3.24 -1.92 7.43
N LEU A 10 -2.50 -1.35 6.47
CA LEU A 10 -2.85 -1.48 5.05
C LEU A 10 -2.66 -2.91 4.54
N GLN A 11 -1.62 -3.60 5.00
CA GLN A 11 -1.38 -5.00 4.69
C GLN A 11 -2.50 -5.90 5.23
N GLU A 12 -2.86 -5.76 6.50
CA GLU A 12 -3.96 -6.52 7.11
C GLU A 12 -5.27 -6.30 6.35
N ARG A 13 -5.59 -5.05 6.02
CA ARG A 13 -6.83 -4.70 5.30
C ARG A 13 -6.83 -5.23 3.88
N SER A 14 -5.74 -5.04 3.14
CA SER A 14 -5.58 -5.55 1.78
C SER A 14 -5.64 -7.08 1.73
N GLN A 15 -4.99 -7.76 2.67
CA GLN A 15 -5.01 -9.23 2.74
C GLN A 15 -6.40 -9.74 3.13
N ALA A 16 -7.10 -9.06 4.04
CA ALA A 16 -8.43 -9.44 4.51
C ALA A 16 -9.52 -9.24 3.43
N GLU A 17 -9.46 -8.13 2.69
CA GLU A 17 -10.50 -7.77 1.71
C GLU A 17 -10.18 -8.27 0.30
N LEU A 18 -8.91 -8.24 -0.11
CA LEU A 18 -8.49 -8.52 -1.50
C LEU A 18 -7.57 -9.74 -1.63
N ARG A 19 -7.02 -10.29 -0.53
CA ARG A 19 -6.01 -11.36 -0.54
C ARG A 19 -4.70 -11.00 -1.26
N PHE A 20 -4.44 -9.71 -1.45
CA PHE A 20 -3.20 -9.20 -2.03
C PHE A 20 -2.36 -8.48 -0.98
N THR A 21 -1.04 -8.59 -1.13
CA THR A 21 -0.08 -7.81 -0.33
C THR A 21 0.23 -6.48 -1.02
N PRO A 22 0.18 -5.33 -0.31
CA PRO A 22 0.55 -4.04 -0.87
C PRO A 22 2.03 -3.97 -1.24
N VAL A 23 2.33 -3.48 -2.44
CA VAL A 23 3.69 -3.28 -2.95
C VAL A 23 4.02 -1.79 -2.95
N TYR A 24 5.20 -1.44 -2.44
CA TYR A 24 5.69 -0.07 -2.41
C TYR A 24 6.72 0.15 -3.51
N ARG A 25 6.48 1.12 -4.39
CA ARG A 25 7.38 1.44 -5.51
C ARG A 25 7.87 2.87 -5.38
N VAL A 26 9.19 3.07 -5.45
CA VAL A 26 9.78 4.41 -5.59
C VAL A 26 9.61 4.82 -7.05
N VAL A 27 8.84 5.86 -7.29
CA VAL A 27 8.59 6.37 -8.66
C VAL A 27 9.38 7.64 -8.96
N ASP A 28 9.79 8.38 -7.94
CA ASP A 28 10.74 9.48 -8.11
C ASP A 28 11.67 9.62 -6.90
N ALA A 29 12.86 10.16 -7.14
CA ALA A 29 13.82 10.52 -6.11
C ALA A 29 14.66 11.71 -6.59
N SER A 30 14.28 12.91 -6.17
CA SER A 30 14.86 14.16 -6.66
C SER A 30 15.28 15.08 -5.50
N GLY A 31 16.05 16.12 -5.81
CA GLY A 31 16.55 17.08 -4.83
C GLY A 31 18.02 16.88 -4.40
N PRO A 32 18.65 17.94 -3.84
CA PRO A 32 20.03 17.91 -3.36
C PRO A 32 20.16 17.02 -2.12
N ASP A 33 21.37 16.58 -1.75
CA ASP A 33 21.57 15.59 -0.68
C ASP A 33 20.94 15.94 0.67
N HIS A 34 20.75 17.24 0.95
CA HIS A 34 20.11 17.74 2.18
C HIS A 34 18.60 17.97 2.07
N GLU A 35 18.03 17.92 0.86
CA GLU A 35 16.59 18.07 0.58
C GLU A 35 16.12 16.97 -0.38
N LYS A 36 16.73 15.78 -0.29
CA LYS A 36 16.36 14.65 -1.14
C LYS A 36 14.94 14.22 -0.80
N GLU A 37 14.04 14.36 -1.75
CA GLU A 37 12.66 13.92 -1.66
C GLU A 37 12.50 12.61 -2.43
N PHE A 38 11.89 11.62 -1.78
CA PHE A 38 11.49 10.36 -2.38
C PHE A 38 9.98 10.38 -2.55
N PHE A 39 9.52 9.98 -3.73
CA PHE A 39 8.11 9.77 -3.99
C PHE A 39 7.84 8.27 -4.13
N ILE A 40 6.92 7.76 -3.32
CA ILE A 40 6.56 6.34 -3.26
C ILE A 40 5.06 6.18 -3.49
N GLU A 41 4.72 5.18 -4.28
CA GLU A 41 3.34 4.73 -4.49
C GLU A 41 3.12 3.37 -3.83
N VAL A 42 1.90 3.17 -3.32
CA VAL A 42 1.42 1.88 -2.85
C VAL A 42 0.48 1.31 -3.89
N VAL A 43 0.81 0.10 -4.34
CA VAL A 43 0.08 -0.64 -5.36
C VAL A 43 -0.48 -1.90 -4.72
N VAL A 44 -1.76 -2.19 -4.93
CA VAL A 44 -2.37 -3.46 -4.54
C VAL A 44 -2.88 -4.14 -5.82
N GLY A 45 -2.36 -5.33 -6.10
CA GLY A 45 -2.50 -5.94 -7.42
C GLY A 45 -1.80 -5.06 -8.47
N ASP A 46 -2.59 -4.48 -9.37
CA ASP A 46 -2.13 -3.58 -10.43
C ASP A 46 -2.58 -2.12 -10.26
N ILE A 47 -3.12 -1.77 -9.09
CA ILE A 47 -3.77 -0.48 -8.88
C ILE A 47 -3.06 0.33 -7.81
N VAL A 48 -2.74 1.58 -8.14
CA VAL A 48 -2.23 2.55 -7.18
C VAL A 48 -3.36 2.99 -6.26
N ILE A 49 -3.23 2.65 -4.98
CA ILE A 49 -4.22 2.99 -3.96
C ILE A 49 -3.82 4.20 -3.12
N GLY A 50 -2.55 4.59 -3.17
CA GLY A 50 -2.06 5.77 -2.49
C GLY A 50 -0.63 6.11 -2.89
N SER A 51 -0.24 7.34 -2.63
CA SER A 51 1.09 7.87 -2.93
C SER A 51 1.52 8.81 -1.82
N GLY A 52 2.82 8.96 -1.62
CA GLY A 52 3.35 9.87 -0.62
C GLY A 52 4.81 10.19 -0.85
N SER A 53 5.20 11.39 -0.44
CA SER A 53 6.58 11.85 -0.48
C SER A 53 7.21 11.93 0.91
N GLY A 54 8.53 12.02 0.95
CA GLY A 54 9.25 12.27 2.18
C GLY A 54 10.77 12.34 1.98
N THR A 55 11.45 12.87 2.99
CA THR A 55 12.92 13.04 3.00
C THR A 55 13.70 11.72 3.04
N SER A 56 13.00 10.60 3.22
CA SER A 56 13.57 9.26 3.17
C SER A 56 12.57 8.30 2.57
N LYS A 57 13.04 7.19 2.01
CA LYS A 57 12.18 6.09 1.54
C LYS A 57 11.21 5.62 2.64
N ARG A 58 11.65 5.59 3.91
CA ARG A 58 10.79 5.16 5.03
C ARG A 58 9.63 6.14 5.23
N THR A 59 9.93 7.44 5.27
CA THR A 59 8.93 8.51 5.45
C THR A 59 7.97 8.55 4.28
N ALA A 60 8.47 8.48 3.04
CA ALA A 60 7.66 8.49 1.83
C ALA A 60 6.66 7.31 1.80
N ALA A 61 7.13 6.08 2.07
CA ALA A 61 6.26 4.92 2.12
C ALA A 61 5.27 4.95 3.30
N GLN A 62 5.65 5.53 4.45
CA GLN A 62 4.70 5.75 5.55
C GLN A 62 3.62 6.74 5.15
N SER A 63 3.99 7.82 4.45
CA SER A 63 3.07 8.83 3.93
C SER A 63 2.11 8.19 2.92
N ALA A 64 2.64 7.40 1.98
CA ALA A 64 1.87 6.70 0.97
C ALA A 64 0.85 5.72 1.59
N ALA A 65 1.26 4.96 2.62
CA ALA A 65 0.37 4.06 3.34
C ALA A 65 -0.76 4.80 4.08
N ARG A 66 -0.46 5.96 4.67
CA ARG A 66 -1.48 6.80 5.32
C ARG A 66 -2.48 7.34 4.31
N SER A 67 -2.01 7.87 3.19
CA SER A 67 -2.87 8.35 2.11
C SER A 67 -3.76 7.24 1.56
N ALA A 68 -3.22 6.03 1.41
CA ALA A 68 -4.01 4.86 1.01
C ALA A 68 -5.10 4.53 2.04
N LEU A 69 -4.76 4.41 3.33
CA LEU A 69 -5.74 4.12 4.38
C LEU A 69 -6.84 5.18 4.48
N GLN A 70 -6.46 6.46 4.40
CA GLN A 70 -7.42 7.56 4.42
C GLN A 70 -8.38 7.47 3.22
N ARG A 71 -7.85 7.21 2.02
CA ARG A 71 -8.69 6.99 0.83
C ARG A 71 -9.66 5.82 1.04
N LEU A 72 -9.18 4.71 1.62
CA LEU A 72 -10.03 3.54 1.93
C LEU A 72 -11.08 3.82 3.01
N GLU A 73 -10.88 4.81 3.88
CA GLU A 73 -11.87 5.26 4.85
C GLU A 73 -12.91 6.20 4.22
N GLU A 74 -12.50 7.06 3.28
CA GLU A 74 -13.37 8.06 2.67
C GLU A 74 -14.22 7.51 1.51
N VAL A 75 -13.59 6.76 0.59
CA VAL A 75 -14.22 6.29 -0.65
C VAL A 75 -14.16 4.77 -0.84
N GLY A 76 -13.42 4.06 0.01
CA GLY A 76 -13.19 2.62 -0.12
C GLY A 76 -12.20 2.27 -1.23
N TRP A 77 -12.19 1.00 -1.64
CA TRP A 77 -11.33 0.54 -2.72
C TRP A 77 -11.78 1.12 -4.06
N PRO A 78 -10.85 1.50 -4.95
CA PRO A 78 -11.19 1.91 -6.32
C PRO A 78 -12.04 0.82 -6.99
N GLU A 79 -13.02 1.19 -7.82
CA GLU A 79 -13.86 0.19 -8.49
C GLU A 79 -13.04 -0.72 -9.40
N GLU A 80 -11.94 -0.21 -9.96
CA GLU A 80 -10.98 -0.97 -10.76
C GLU A 80 -10.42 -2.16 -9.97
N ALA A 81 -10.29 -2.05 -8.64
CA ALA A 81 -9.86 -3.17 -7.82
C ALA A 81 -10.88 -4.29 -7.90
N GLN A 82 -12.17 -3.99 -7.77
CA GLN A 82 -13.21 -5.03 -7.82
C GLN A 82 -13.33 -5.72 -9.19
N VAL A 83 -12.87 -5.08 -10.28
CA VAL A 83 -12.89 -5.66 -11.64
C VAL A 83 -11.67 -6.53 -11.92
N VAL A 84 -10.49 -6.15 -11.40
CA VAL A 84 -9.25 -6.95 -11.55
C VAL A 84 -9.26 -8.16 -10.63
N PHE A 85 -10.07 -8.15 -9.56
CA PHE A 85 -10.18 -9.25 -8.59
C PHE A 85 -11.45 -10.08 -8.85
N PRO A 86 -11.38 -11.21 -9.60
CA PRO A 86 -12.56 -12.03 -9.86
C PRO A 86 -13.13 -12.57 -8.53
N THR A 87 -14.35 -12.14 -8.19
CA THR A 87 -15.08 -12.55 -6.98
C THR A 87 -15.75 -13.93 -7.16
N HIS A 88 -15.00 -14.93 -7.60
CA HIS A 88 -15.32 -16.36 -7.60
C HIS A 88 -14.11 -17.02 -8.25
N GLU A 89 -13.29 -17.82 -7.58
CA GLU A 89 -13.62 -19.12 -7.01
C GLU A 89 -12.80 -19.39 -5.73
N ARG A 90 -13.45 -19.99 -4.73
CA ARG A 90 -12.82 -20.47 -3.50
C ARG A 90 -11.95 -21.68 -3.83
N GLU A 91 -10.63 -21.50 -3.85
CA GLU A 91 -9.69 -22.60 -3.59
C GLU A 91 -9.11 -22.40 -2.17
N PRO A 92 -9.25 -23.38 -1.26
CA PRO A 92 -8.66 -23.30 0.06
C PRO A 92 -7.21 -23.78 -0.06
N ASP A 93 -6.30 -22.91 -0.51
CA ASP A 93 -4.88 -23.22 -0.43
C ASP A 93 -4.17 -22.26 0.52
N GLU A 94 -3.53 -22.90 1.49
CA GLU A 94 -2.72 -22.36 2.54
C GLU A 94 -1.62 -21.50 1.92
N ASN A 95 -1.57 -20.21 2.24
CA ASN A 95 -0.32 -19.47 2.05
C ASN A 95 0.16 -18.94 3.40
N PRO A 96 1.24 -19.52 3.96
CA PRO A 96 1.79 -19.06 5.22
C PRO A 96 2.26 -17.61 5.04
N VAL A 97 1.98 -16.81 6.06
CA VAL A 97 2.59 -15.50 6.24
C VAL A 97 4.10 -15.69 6.43
N GLU A 98 4.85 -15.72 5.33
CA GLU A 98 6.29 -15.54 5.37
C GLU A 98 6.58 -14.05 5.64
N GLU A 99 6.77 -13.78 6.93
CA GLU A 99 7.81 -12.92 7.49
C GLU A 99 9.00 -12.76 6.54
N GLU A 100 9.41 -11.53 6.21
CA GLU A 100 10.82 -11.07 6.14
C GLU A 100 10.92 -9.54 5.92
N ALA A 101 11.85 -8.94 6.70
CA ALA A 101 12.43 -7.58 6.69
C ALA A 101 11.81 -6.47 7.56
#